data_AF-A0A521K7C4-F1
#
_entry.id   AF-A0A521K7C4-F1
#
_cell.length_a   1.000
_cell.length_b   1.000
_cell.length_c   1.000
_cell.angle_alpha   90.00
_cell.angle_beta   90.00
_cell.angle_gamma   90.00
#
_symmetry.space_group_name_H-M   'P 1'
#
loop_
_entity.id
_entity.type
_entity.pdbx_description
1 polymer ?
#
loop_
_entity_poly.entity_id
_entity_poly.type
_entity_poly.pdbx_seq_one_letter_code
_entity_poly.pdbx_strand_id
1 'polypeptide(L)'
;MKTSSSFQSSKPALAGTGVFALGALLLAASGLASCSGGGGGSSGPAGQGGFQITDITVADGSIWKINRPISFTFNVPLDFGTVNLNTINITDSSGLPVTGEFTLDAPTVVTFQPTCPTKPDLSDAGFQPGGVSYTIRVLGEDSGASLTVKSNSGSSLANSQTLNFVTPNSLQPAQIFVDGVIGPPTPIVHTTTSPATDPGTYLELGGDPNNRVYFEFNSLTQSFTTPGDIPLNLYSDSETQVAVYLEINQPVNPAADNISSQRLLLESFDSTTGNWRRVSTVVELLANCTTSGATVRLLPLGLLPQSALLRVVITSSFEDIVGERNLLDVNQFGQFTTKIVSFPTLTPSTDLADEVFESFDLGAASPQSLQDTGAAFAEPEAKWGNGKLSPAFDFTGNGGTDGAFDLLLTGPNGTQFSFNTGSQSFQGGTFAGSDPELGAFTAGKQQSVIGGILNVRHMRIDAGVTLRILGPNPAVIQATGKVIVEGTIEASGFDSQDVATLNTGNLFEDG
;
A
#
# COMPACT_ATOMS: atom_id res chain seq x y z
N MET A 1 -39.12 -2.39 51.91
CA MET A 1 -40.47 -2.22 51.30
C MET A 1 -40.54 -3.20 50.13
N LYS A 2 -41.28 -4.32 50.22
CA LYS A 2 -42.61 -4.51 49.60
C LYS A 2 -42.66 -3.91 48.18
N THR A 3 -42.93 -4.60 47.08
CA THR A 3 -43.56 -5.90 46.80
C THR A 3 -43.48 -6.12 45.27
N SER A 4 -43.12 -7.33 44.86
CA SER A 4 -43.71 -8.13 43.78
C SER A 4 -44.74 -7.50 42.80
N SER A 5 -44.57 -7.75 41.50
CA SER A 5 -45.65 -8.33 40.67
C SER A 5 -45.11 -8.98 39.40
N SER A 6 -45.49 -10.24 39.25
CA SER A 6 -45.23 -11.21 38.19
C SER A 6 -46.28 -11.14 37.06
N PHE A 7 -45.86 -11.59 35.86
CA PHE A 7 -46.59 -12.40 34.86
C PHE A 7 -47.95 -11.95 34.28
N GLN A 8 -48.00 -11.87 32.94
CA GLN A 8 -48.96 -12.54 32.01
C GLN A 8 -48.61 -12.08 30.58
N SER A 9 -48.11 -12.91 29.64
CA SER A 9 -48.78 -13.98 28.88
C SER A 9 -50.13 -13.58 28.27
N SER A 10 -50.12 -13.22 26.98
CA SER A 10 -51.28 -13.34 26.08
C SER A 10 -50.87 -13.40 24.61
N LYS A 11 -50.86 -14.61 24.05
CA LYS A 11 -51.31 -14.94 22.68
C LYS A 11 -52.54 -15.86 22.85
N PRO A 12 -53.41 -16.14 21.85
CA PRO A 12 -53.61 -15.55 20.51
C PRO A 12 -55.11 -15.29 20.17
N ALA A 13 -55.39 -14.63 19.04
CA ALA A 13 -56.62 -14.80 18.23
C ALA A 13 -56.33 -14.23 16.83
N LEU A 14 -56.13 -15.06 15.79
CA LEU A 14 -57.15 -15.64 14.89
C LEU A 14 -58.15 -14.63 14.29
N ALA A 15 -57.98 -14.31 13.00
CA ALA A 15 -58.98 -14.41 11.93
C ALA A 15 -58.62 -13.46 10.77
N GLY A 16 -58.48 -14.01 9.57
CA GLY A 16 -58.16 -13.23 8.37
C GLY A 16 -57.94 -14.11 7.15
N THR A 17 -58.93 -14.93 6.83
CA THR A 17 -59.07 -15.69 5.58
C THR A 17 -59.01 -14.76 4.37
N GLY A 18 -58.09 -15.05 3.44
CA GLY A 18 -58.04 -14.46 2.11
C GLY A 18 -57.66 -15.53 1.09
N VAL A 19 -58.67 -16.16 0.51
CA VAL A 19 -58.63 -17.12 -0.59
C VAL A 19 -58.61 -16.34 -1.91
N PHE A 20 -57.61 -16.52 -2.76
CA PHE A 20 -57.70 -16.38 -4.24
C PHE A 20 -56.61 -17.30 -4.82
N ALA A 21 -56.95 -18.50 -5.29
CA ALA A 21 -57.56 -18.84 -6.57
C ALA A 21 -56.49 -19.27 -7.59
N LEU A 22 -56.55 -20.56 -7.91
CA LEU A 22 -55.84 -21.28 -8.96
C LEU A 22 -55.89 -20.53 -10.30
N GLY A 23 -54.75 -20.47 -10.97
CA GLY A 23 -54.65 -20.18 -12.40
C GLY A 23 -53.66 -21.13 -13.05
N ALA A 24 -54.10 -22.35 -13.34
CA ALA A 24 -53.40 -23.28 -14.21
C ALA A 24 -53.58 -22.80 -15.66
N LEU A 25 -52.47 -22.61 -16.39
CA LEU A 25 -52.47 -22.52 -17.84
C LEU A 25 -51.45 -23.52 -18.41
N LEU A 26 -51.97 -24.68 -18.80
CA LEU A 26 -51.40 -25.58 -19.79
C LEU A 26 -52.01 -25.22 -21.15
N LEU A 27 -51.19 -25.05 -22.19
CA LEU A 27 -51.39 -25.54 -23.58
C LEU A 27 -50.18 -25.09 -24.43
N ALA A 28 -49.38 -26.04 -24.93
CA ALA A 28 -49.31 -26.46 -26.35
C ALA A 28 -48.57 -25.45 -27.26
N ALA A 29 -47.30 -25.69 -27.59
CA ALA A 29 -46.79 -26.55 -28.67
C ALA A 29 -46.75 -25.87 -30.05
N SER A 30 -45.54 -25.54 -30.50
CA SER A 30 -45.15 -25.57 -31.92
C SER A 30 -43.64 -25.36 -32.02
N GLY A 31 -42.95 -26.40 -32.50
CA GLY A 31 -41.51 -26.40 -32.71
C GLY A 31 -41.09 -25.50 -33.87
N LEU A 32 -39.95 -24.86 -33.70
CA LEU A 32 -39.14 -24.35 -34.79
C LEU A 32 -37.88 -25.21 -34.87
N ALA A 33 -37.94 -26.18 -35.78
CA ALA A 33 -36.76 -26.82 -36.32
C ALA A 33 -35.98 -25.75 -37.10
N SER A 34 -34.82 -25.33 -36.57
CA SER A 34 -33.85 -24.57 -37.33
C SER A 34 -33.16 -25.52 -38.30
N CYS A 35 -33.33 -25.25 -39.59
CA CYS A 35 -32.72 -25.98 -40.69
C CYS A 35 -31.20 -26.06 -40.52
N SER A 36 -30.71 -27.29 -40.43
CA SER A 36 -29.35 -27.66 -40.78
C SER A 36 -29.10 -27.32 -42.25
N GLY A 37 -28.19 -26.40 -42.54
CA GLY A 37 -27.66 -26.19 -43.87
C GLY A 37 -26.72 -27.33 -44.24
N GLY A 38 -27.20 -28.25 -45.09
CA GLY A 38 -26.38 -29.26 -45.73
C GLY A 38 -25.48 -28.64 -46.79
N GLY A 39 -24.17 -28.84 -46.65
CA GLY A 39 -23.15 -28.54 -47.65
C GLY A 39 -22.45 -29.82 -48.10
N GLY A 40 -22.73 -30.23 -49.34
CA GLY A 40 -21.99 -31.10 -50.26
C GLY A 40 -20.92 -32.06 -49.71
N GLY A 41 -21.20 -33.35 -49.88
CA GLY A 41 -20.18 -34.40 -49.79
C GLY A 41 -19.14 -34.30 -50.91
N SER A 42 -17.87 -34.33 -50.53
CA SER A 42 -16.81 -34.93 -51.32
C SER A 42 -16.27 -36.13 -50.52
N SER A 43 -16.47 -37.32 -51.07
CA SER A 43 -15.91 -38.57 -50.57
C SER A 43 -14.40 -38.57 -50.84
N GLY A 44 -13.63 -38.00 -49.92
CA GLY A 44 -12.20 -38.25 -49.75
C GLY A 44 -11.97 -39.41 -48.78
N PRO A 45 -10.87 -40.16 -48.89
CA PRO A 45 -10.60 -41.30 -48.02
C PRO A 45 -10.47 -40.84 -46.56
N ALA A 46 -11.04 -41.62 -45.63
CA ALA A 46 -10.97 -41.40 -44.18
C ALA A 46 -9.51 -41.22 -43.70
N GLY A 47 -9.13 -39.97 -43.44
CA GLY A 47 -7.89 -39.58 -42.79
C GLY A 47 -8.16 -39.17 -41.34
N GLN A 48 -7.57 -39.93 -40.41
CA GLN A 48 -7.20 -39.60 -39.02
C GLN A 48 -7.76 -38.29 -38.43
N GLY A 49 -8.65 -38.39 -37.43
CA GLY A 49 -9.05 -37.25 -36.60
C GLY A 49 -7.86 -36.71 -35.78
N GLY A 50 -7.15 -35.73 -36.33
CA GLY A 50 -6.00 -35.07 -35.68
C GLY A 50 -6.38 -34.29 -34.42
N PHE A 51 -5.40 -33.66 -33.76
CA PHE A 51 -5.64 -32.80 -32.58
C PHE A 51 -6.34 -31.50 -33.00
N GLN A 52 -7.48 -31.19 -32.37
CA GLN A 52 -8.40 -30.11 -32.76
C GLN A 52 -9.00 -29.44 -31.53
N ILE A 53 -9.39 -28.17 -31.70
CA ILE A 53 -10.34 -27.50 -30.80
C ILE A 53 -11.75 -27.97 -31.17
N THR A 54 -12.50 -28.38 -30.15
CA THR A 54 -13.90 -28.81 -30.25
C THR A 54 -14.87 -27.73 -29.82
N ASP A 55 -14.47 -26.84 -28.91
CA ASP A 55 -15.32 -25.76 -28.42
C ASP A 55 -14.48 -24.59 -27.90
N ILE A 56 -15.01 -23.37 -28.05
CA ILE A 56 -14.51 -22.16 -27.42
C ILE A 56 -15.74 -21.44 -26.84
N THR A 57 -15.71 -21.09 -25.56
CA THR A 57 -16.89 -20.52 -24.88
C THR A 57 -17.35 -19.18 -25.46
N VAL A 58 -16.46 -18.48 -26.16
CA VAL A 58 -16.74 -17.22 -26.86
C VAL A 58 -17.30 -17.53 -28.24
N ALA A 59 -18.50 -17.04 -28.53
CA ALA A 59 -19.05 -17.06 -29.88
C ALA A 59 -18.58 -15.83 -30.68
N ASP A 60 -18.39 -16.00 -31.99
CA ASP A 60 -17.99 -14.89 -32.88
C ASP A 60 -19.05 -13.77 -32.87
N GLY A 61 -18.59 -12.53 -32.69
CA GLY A 61 -19.41 -11.33 -32.56
C GLY A 61 -20.15 -11.20 -31.22
N SER A 62 -19.88 -12.05 -30.23
CA SER A 62 -20.57 -11.98 -28.93
C SER A 62 -20.13 -10.81 -28.06
N ILE A 63 -20.96 -10.47 -27.07
CA ILE A 63 -20.61 -9.52 -26.00
C ILE A 63 -20.03 -10.32 -24.83
N TRP A 64 -18.81 -9.98 -24.41
CA TRP A 64 -18.07 -10.70 -23.37
C TRP A 64 -17.71 -9.79 -22.19
N LYS A 65 -18.20 -10.12 -21.00
CA LYS A 65 -17.93 -9.38 -19.77
C LYS A 65 -16.44 -9.47 -19.38
N ILE A 66 -15.92 -8.42 -18.76
CA ILE A 66 -14.46 -8.18 -18.69
C ILE A 66 -13.69 -9.11 -17.75
N ASN A 67 -14.35 -9.70 -16.74
CA ASN A 67 -13.78 -10.71 -15.86
C ASN A 67 -14.19 -12.15 -16.24
N ARG A 68 -14.90 -12.34 -17.36
CA ARG A 68 -15.44 -13.65 -17.72
C ARG A 68 -14.34 -14.55 -18.29
N PRO A 69 -14.08 -15.72 -17.70
CA PRO A 69 -13.09 -16.66 -18.22
C PRO A 69 -13.47 -17.19 -19.60
N ILE A 70 -12.46 -17.49 -20.42
CA ILE A 70 -12.63 -18.09 -21.75
C ILE A 70 -12.06 -19.50 -21.73
N SER A 71 -12.90 -20.50 -21.97
CA SER A 71 -12.44 -21.90 -22.02
C SER A 71 -12.29 -22.40 -23.45
N PHE A 72 -11.22 -23.15 -23.68
CA PHE A 72 -10.86 -23.81 -24.94
C PHE A 72 -10.87 -25.32 -24.69
N THR A 73 -11.79 -26.04 -25.34
CA THR A 73 -11.94 -27.49 -25.19
C THR A 73 -11.36 -28.19 -26.42
N PHE A 74 -10.46 -29.14 -26.19
CA PHE A 74 -9.81 -29.92 -27.24
C PHE A 74 -10.31 -31.37 -27.27
N ASN A 75 -10.11 -32.07 -28.39
CA ASN A 75 -10.55 -33.46 -28.54
C ASN A 75 -9.62 -34.50 -27.87
N VAL A 76 -8.39 -34.12 -27.51
CA VAL A 76 -7.42 -34.99 -26.82
C VAL A 76 -6.64 -34.23 -25.75
N PRO A 77 -6.03 -34.93 -24.76
CA PRO A 77 -5.26 -34.28 -23.71
C PRO A 77 -4.11 -33.44 -24.23
N LEU A 78 -3.96 -32.22 -23.69
CA LEU A 78 -2.98 -31.24 -24.12
C LEU A 78 -1.71 -31.22 -23.26
N ASP A 79 -0.60 -30.83 -23.88
CA ASP A 79 0.64 -30.45 -23.20
C ASP A 79 0.55 -28.97 -22.82
N PHE A 80 0.23 -28.72 -21.55
CA PHE A 80 0.04 -27.36 -21.04
C PHE A 80 1.31 -26.49 -21.11
N GLY A 81 2.50 -27.10 -21.19
CA GLY A 81 3.75 -26.36 -21.40
C GLY A 81 3.81 -25.61 -22.75
N THR A 82 2.94 -25.96 -23.69
CA THR A 82 2.82 -25.29 -25.00
C THR A 82 1.77 -24.18 -25.04
N VAL A 83 1.02 -23.99 -23.97
CA VAL A 83 -0.06 -22.99 -23.88
C VAL A 83 0.51 -21.68 -23.34
N ASN A 84 0.46 -20.63 -24.15
CA ASN A 84 0.78 -19.25 -23.76
C ASN A 84 0.22 -18.27 -24.80
N LEU A 85 0.43 -16.97 -24.58
CA LEU A 85 -0.08 -15.91 -25.46
C LEU A 85 0.48 -15.92 -26.90
N ASN A 86 1.53 -16.70 -27.17
CA ASN A 86 2.05 -16.89 -28.54
C ASN A 86 1.32 -18.02 -29.29
N THR A 87 0.68 -18.97 -28.58
CA THR A 87 -0.07 -20.07 -29.20
C THR A 87 -1.59 -19.85 -29.17
N ILE A 88 -2.08 -19.19 -28.12
CA ILE A 88 -3.44 -18.66 -27.98
C ILE A 88 -3.32 -17.14 -27.81
N ASN A 89 -3.40 -16.41 -28.92
CA ASN A 89 -3.28 -14.97 -28.91
C ASN A 89 -4.64 -14.32 -28.66
N ILE A 90 -4.69 -13.38 -27.71
CA ILE A 90 -5.88 -12.57 -27.43
C ILE A 90 -5.43 -11.12 -27.47
N THR A 91 -5.91 -10.36 -28.46
CA THR A 91 -5.46 -8.99 -28.72
C THR A 91 -6.63 -8.04 -28.90
N ASP A 92 -6.43 -6.78 -28.53
CA ASP A 92 -7.38 -5.71 -28.83
C ASP A 92 -7.29 -5.26 -30.31
N SER A 93 -8.12 -4.28 -30.69
CA SER A 93 -8.10 -3.71 -32.05
C SER A 93 -6.78 -3.02 -32.45
N SER A 94 -5.91 -2.71 -31.50
CA SER A 94 -4.57 -2.14 -31.74
C SER A 94 -3.48 -3.21 -31.84
N GLY A 95 -3.82 -4.48 -31.61
CA GLY A 95 -2.89 -5.61 -31.62
C GLY A 95 -2.14 -5.80 -30.31
N LEU A 96 -2.51 -5.09 -29.25
CA LEU A 96 -1.90 -5.26 -27.93
C LEU A 96 -2.43 -6.54 -27.26
N PRO A 97 -1.54 -7.38 -26.70
CA PRO A 97 -1.97 -8.60 -26.02
C PRO A 97 -2.69 -8.28 -24.72
N VAL A 98 -3.73 -9.05 -24.43
CA VAL A 98 -4.48 -8.97 -23.18
C VAL A 98 -3.70 -9.61 -22.03
N THR A 99 -3.76 -9.00 -20.86
CA THR A 99 -3.22 -9.56 -19.61
C THR A 99 -4.20 -10.57 -18.98
N GLY A 100 -3.66 -11.69 -18.52
CA GLY A 100 -4.40 -12.75 -17.86
C GLY A 100 -3.54 -13.99 -17.69
N GLU A 101 -4.15 -15.05 -17.15
CA GLU A 101 -3.48 -16.30 -16.85
C GLU A 101 -4.21 -17.48 -17.52
N PHE A 102 -3.43 -18.46 -17.97
CA PHE A 102 -3.98 -19.73 -18.41
C PHE A 102 -3.95 -20.74 -17.26
N THR A 103 -5.02 -21.52 -17.12
CA THR A 103 -5.10 -22.68 -16.22
C THR A 103 -5.51 -23.92 -17.00
N LEU A 104 -5.08 -25.09 -16.52
CA LEU A 104 -5.53 -26.38 -17.03
C LEU A 104 -6.61 -26.94 -16.10
N ASP A 105 -7.88 -26.68 -16.44
CA ASP A 105 -9.01 -27.09 -15.59
C ASP A 105 -9.32 -28.59 -15.74
N ALA A 106 -9.04 -29.14 -16.92
CA ALA A 106 -9.11 -30.57 -17.20
C ALA A 106 -8.04 -30.93 -18.26
N PRO A 107 -7.67 -32.22 -18.43
CA PRO A 107 -6.65 -32.60 -19.42
C PRO A 107 -6.90 -32.10 -20.84
N THR A 108 -8.16 -31.82 -21.19
CA THR A 108 -8.62 -31.33 -22.49
C THR A 108 -9.18 -29.90 -22.47
N VAL A 109 -9.14 -29.21 -21.33
CA VAL A 109 -9.77 -27.88 -21.16
C VAL A 109 -8.75 -26.91 -20.58
N VAL A 110 -8.44 -25.89 -21.37
CA VAL A 110 -7.65 -24.73 -20.93
C VAL A 110 -8.59 -23.56 -20.71
N THR A 111 -8.44 -22.86 -19.61
CA THR A 111 -9.17 -21.62 -19.35
C THR A 111 -8.21 -20.45 -19.31
N PHE A 112 -8.55 -19.37 -20.00
CA PHE A 112 -7.92 -18.07 -19.85
C PHE A 112 -8.76 -17.23 -18.89
N GLN A 113 -8.19 -16.85 -17.75
CA GLN A 113 -8.77 -15.90 -16.82
C GLN A 113 -8.17 -14.52 -17.08
N PRO A 114 -8.94 -13.55 -17.60
CA PRO A 114 -8.47 -12.18 -17.74
C PRO A 114 -8.08 -11.60 -16.38
N THR A 115 -7.04 -10.78 -16.33
CA THR A 115 -6.65 -10.06 -15.12
C THR A 115 -7.82 -9.20 -14.65
N CYS A 116 -8.31 -9.44 -13.43
CA CYS A 116 -9.31 -8.57 -12.83
C CYS A 116 -8.67 -7.28 -12.32
N PRO A 117 -9.35 -6.14 -12.48
CA PRO A 117 -8.81 -4.85 -12.08
C PRO A 117 -8.65 -4.78 -10.56
N THR A 118 -7.53 -4.24 -10.11
CA THR A 118 -7.31 -3.77 -8.74
C THR A 118 -7.34 -2.25 -8.66
N LYS A 119 -7.24 -1.54 -9.80
CA LYS A 119 -7.32 -0.08 -9.85
C LYS A 119 -8.75 0.44 -10.02
N PRO A 120 -9.08 1.60 -9.41
CA PRO A 120 -10.41 2.21 -9.53
C PRO A 120 -10.84 2.57 -10.97
N ASP A 121 -9.88 2.88 -11.84
CA ASP A 121 -10.13 3.27 -13.22
C ASP A 121 -10.16 2.09 -14.19
N LEU A 122 -9.97 0.86 -13.68
CA LEU A 122 -9.94 -0.39 -14.45
C LEU A 122 -8.81 -0.45 -15.51
N SER A 123 -7.83 0.45 -15.43
CA SER A 123 -6.73 0.56 -16.41
C SER A 123 -5.83 -0.67 -16.44
N ASP A 124 -5.85 -1.49 -15.40
CA ASP A 124 -5.10 -2.73 -15.23
C ASP A 124 -5.93 -3.99 -15.56
N ALA A 125 -7.20 -3.85 -15.95
CA ALA A 125 -8.03 -4.96 -16.37
C ALA A 125 -7.51 -5.60 -17.67
N GLY A 126 -7.58 -6.93 -17.76
CA GLY A 126 -7.24 -7.67 -18.97
C GLY A 126 -8.10 -7.25 -20.16
N PHE A 127 -9.42 -7.24 -19.96
CA PHE A 127 -10.36 -6.67 -20.93
C PHE A 127 -10.82 -5.28 -20.49
N GLN A 128 -10.71 -4.32 -21.39
CA GLN A 128 -11.13 -2.95 -21.17
C GLN A 128 -12.63 -2.81 -21.44
N PRO A 129 -13.40 -2.16 -20.56
CA PRO A 129 -14.83 -1.93 -20.77
C PRO A 129 -15.08 -0.84 -21.84
N GLY A 130 -16.34 -0.64 -22.22
CA GLY A 130 -16.71 0.46 -23.13
C GLY A 130 -16.81 0.06 -24.60
N GLY A 131 -17.10 -1.20 -24.91
CA GLY A 131 -17.34 -1.64 -26.30
C GLY A 131 -16.07 -1.93 -27.08
N VAL A 132 -14.99 -2.31 -26.40
CA VAL A 132 -13.69 -2.59 -27.03
C VAL A 132 -13.75 -3.93 -27.76
N SER A 133 -13.27 -3.96 -29.00
CA SER A 133 -13.19 -5.16 -29.82
C SER A 133 -11.92 -5.95 -29.56
N TYR A 134 -12.06 -7.27 -29.44
CA TYR A 134 -10.98 -8.21 -29.23
C TYR A 134 -11.01 -9.33 -30.26
N THR A 135 -9.83 -9.83 -30.61
CA THR A 135 -9.62 -10.98 -31.48
C THR A 135 -8.91 -12.09 -30.72
N ILE A 136 -9.46 -13.30 -30.77
CA ILE A 136 -8.82 -14.53 -30.30
C ILE A 136 -8.28 -15.25 -31.52
N ARG A 137 -7.00 -15.63 -31.50
CA ARG A 137 -6.36 -16.44 -32.53
C ARG A 137 -5.62 -17.60 -31.92
N VAL A 138 -6.11 -18.82 -32.16
CA VAL A 138 -5.41 -20.04 -31.78
C VAL A 138 -4.68 -20.58 -32.99
N LEU A 139 -3.36 -20.72 -32.88
CA LEU A 139 -2.51 -21.10 -34.01
C LEU A 139 -2.47 -22.62 -34.19
N GLY A 140 -2.88 -23.07 -35.38
CA GLY A 140 -2.70 -24.42 -35.88
C GLY A 140 -1.61 -24.52 -36.94
N GLU A 141 -1.26 -25.74 -37.34
CA GLU A 141 -0.24 -26.04 -38.36
C GLU A 141 -0.60 -25.45 -39.74
N ASP A 142 -1.90 -25.36 -40.06
CA ASP A 142 -2.43 -24.74 -41.27
C ASP A 142 -2.02 -23.27 -41.46
N SER A 143 -1.68 -22.56 -40.38
CA SER A 143 -1.20 -21.17 -40.43
C SER A 143 0.29 -21.03 -40.77
N GLY A 144 1.03 -22.14 -40.87
CA GLY A 144 2.48 -22.12 -41.04
C GLY A 144 3.25 -21.62 -39.80
N ALA A 145 2.57 -21.51 -38.65
CA ALA A 145 3.20 -21.12 -37.39
C ALA A 145 4.17 -22.20 -36.89
N SER A 146 5.35 -21.77 -36.43
CA SER A 146 6.34 -22.67 -35.81
C SER A 146 5.97 -23.07 -34.38
N LEU A 147 5.05 -22.34 -33.76
CA LEU A 147 4.55 -22.56 -32.40
C LEU A 147 3.03 -22.76 -32.44
N THR A 148 2.58 -23.90 -31.94
CA THR A 148 1.16 -24.28 -31.85
C THR A 148 0.92 -24.94 -30.48
N VAL A 149 -0.34 -24.98 -30.05
CA VAL A 149 -0.71 -25.84 -28.92
C VAL A 149 -0.46 -27.29 -29.33
N LYS A 150 0.08 -28.11 -28.42
CA LYS A 150 0.34 -29.53 -28.66
C LYS A 150 -0.46 -30.41 -27.72
N SER A 151 -0.74 -31.62 -28.19
CA SER A 151 -1.22 -32.73 -27.37
C SER A 151 -0.08 -33.34 -26.53
N ASN A 152 -0.41 -34.10 -25.49
CA ASN A 152 0.58 -34.86 -24.71
C ASN A 152 1.33 -35.92 -25.54
N SER A 153 0.78 -36.34 -26.68
CA SER A 153 1.47 -37.21 -27.65
C SER A 153 2.38 -36.45 -28.63
N GLY A 154 2.49 -35.13 -28.49
CA GLY A 154 3.32 -34.26 -29.33
C GLY A 154 2.70 -33.82 -30.65
N SER A 155 1.46 -34.21 -30.95
CA SER A 155 0.74 -33.76 -32.15
C SER A 155 0.34 -32.29 -31.99
N SER A 156 0.64 -31.47 -32.98
CA SER A 156 0.25 -30.07 -33.05
C SER A 156 -1.23 -29.89 -33.36
N LEU A 157 -1.79 -28.74 -33.01
CA LEU A 157 -3.15 -28.36 -33.40
C LEU A 157 -3.26 -28.27 -34.94
N ALA A 158 -4.19 -29.02 -35.53
CA ALA A 158 -4.27 -29.14 -36.99
C ALA A 158 -4.73 -27.83 -37.67
N ASN A 159 -5.85 -27.27 -37.17
CA ASN A 159 -6.51 -26.11 -37.78
C ASN A 159 -6.51 -24.92 -36.82
N SER A 160 -6.21 -23.75 -37.35
CA SER A 160 -6.28 -22.48 -36.61
C SER A 160 -7.72 -22.09 -36.36
N GLN A 161 -7.96 -21.35 -35.28
CA GLN A 161 -9.25 -20.74 -34.97
C GLN A 161 -9.08 -19.23 -34.83
N THR A 162 -10.05 -18.46 -35.33
CA THR A 162 -10.09 -17.01 -35.17
C THR A 162 -11.51 -16.59 -34.85
N LEU A 163 -11.69 -15.84 -33.77
CA LEU A 163 -12.97 -15.38 -33.26
C LEU A 163 -12.85 -13.93 -32.83
N ASN A 164 -13.90 -13.16 -33.01
CA ASN A 164 -13.98 -11.78 -32.55
C ASN A 164 -15.07 -11.65 -31.48
N PHE A 165 -14.88 -10.76 -30.52
CA PHE A 165 -15.91 -10.39 -29.56
C PHE A 165 -15.74 -8.94 -29.15
N VAL A 166 -16.73 -8.39 -28.46
CA VAL A 166 -16.69 -7.02 -27.91
C VAL A 166 -17.01 -7.03 -26.42
N THR A 167 -16.41 -6.13 -25.65
CA THR A 167 -16.82 -5.93 -24.26
C THR A 167 -18.14 -5.14 -24.18
N PRO A 168 -18.89 -5.18 -23.07
CA PRO A 168 -20.09 -4.37 -22.93
C PRO A 168 -19.78 -2.87 -23.12
N ASN A 169 -20.61 -2.17 -23.89
CA ASN A 169 -20.54 -0.72 -24.04
C ASN A 169 -21.17 -0.01 -22.82
N SER A 170 -20.52 -0.15 -21.68
CA SER A 170 -20.92 0.42 -20.39
C SER A 170 -19.71 0.51 -19.47
N LEU A 171 -19.84 1.30 -18.42
CA LEU A 171 -18.91 1.35 -17.28
C LEU A 171 -19.60 0.94 -15.97
N GLN A 172 -20.86 0.50 -16.03
CA GLN A 172 -21.61 0.09 -14.84
C GLN A 172 -21.16 -1.32 -14.39
N PRO A 173 -20.73 -1.51 -13.13
CA PRO A 173 -20.18 -2.79 -12.66
C PRO A 173 -21.05 -4.02 -12.97
N ALA A 174 -22.35 -3.97 -12.65
CA ALA A 174 -23.30 -5.05 -12.92
C ALA A 174 -23.43 -5.45 -14.41
N GLN A 175 -23.08 -4.54 -15.34
CA GLN A 175 -23.13 -4.78 -16.78
C GLN A 175 -21.80 -5.30 -17.32
N ILE A 176 -20.67 -4.86 -16.75
CA ILE A 176 -19.34 -5.20 -17.25
C ILE A 176 -18.75 -6.45 -16.60
N PHE A 177 -19.15 -6.78 -15.36
CA PHE A 177 -18.66 -7.95 -14.62
C PHE A 177 -19.68 -9.08 -14.52
N VAL A 178 -19.18 -10.31 -14.57
CA VAL A 178 -19.88 -11.53 -14.14
C VAL A 178 -19.75 -11.62 -12.63
N ASP A 179 -20.87 -11.87 -11.96
CA ASP A 179 -20.87 -12.32 -10.59
C ASP A 179 -20.59 -13.82 -10.54
N GLY A 180 -19.49 -14.19 -9.87
CA GLY A 180 -19.08 -15.58 -9.71
C GLY A 180 -19.67 -16.25 -8.46
N VAL A 181 -20.15 -15.47 -7.49
CA VAL A 181 -20.55 -15.96 -6.17
C VAL A 181 -21.78 -15.19 -5.70
N ILE A 182 -22.93 -15.86 -5.70
CA ILE A 182 -24.18 -15.26 -5.27
C ILE A 182 -24.09 -14.81 -3.80
N GLY A 183 -24.47 -13.57 -3.52
CA GLY A 183 -24.59 -13.00 -2.19
C GLY A 183 -23.45 -12.04 -1.86
N PRO A 184 -23.52 -11.36 -0.70
CA PRO A 184 -22.57 -10.31 -0.38
C PRO A 184 -21.16 -10.83 -0.02
N PRO A 185 -20.14 -9.96 -0.13
CA PRO A 185 -18.76 -10.33 0.16
C PRO A 185 -18.62 -10.80 1.62
N THR A 186 -18.06 -11.99 1.80
CA THR A 186 -17.90 -12.64 3.10
C THR A 186 -16.42 -12.93 3.35
N PRO A 187 -15.90 -12.64 4.56
CA PRO A 187 -14.52 -12.95 4.88
C PRO A 187 -14.31 -14.46 4.96
N ILE A 188 -13.20 -14.93 4.44
CA ILE A 188 -12.75 -16.31 4.61
C ILE A 188 -11.99 -16.38 5.93
N VAL A 189 -12.42 -17.28 6.82
CA VAL A 189 -11.71 -17.61 8.06
C VAL A 189 -11.31 -19.07 8.04
N HIS A 190 -10.19 -19.38 8.66
CA HIS A 190 -9.79 -20.76 8.84
C HIS A 190 -10.70 -21.46 9.83
N THR A 191 -10.74 -22.78 9.74
CA THR A 191 -11.17 -23.62 10.86
C THR A 191 -9.93 -24.06 11.63
N THR A 192 -10.09 -24.53 12.86
CA THR A 192 -8.96 -25.07 13.68
C THR A 192 -8.26 -26.29 13.05
N THR A 193 -8.76 -26.79 11.91
CA THR A 193 -8.20 -27.92 11.15
C THR A 193 -7.72 -27.52 9.76
N SER A 194 -7.84 -26.24 9.38
CA SER A 194 -7.45 -25.76 8.06
C SER A 194 -5.93 -25.82 7.89
N PRO A 195 -5.41 -26.34 6.77
CA PRO A 195 -4.00 -26.19 6.39
C PRO A 195 -3.60 -24.71 6.27
N ALA A 196 -2.36 -24.38 6.63
CA ALA A 196 -1.82 -23.02 6.48
C ALA A 196 -1.74 -22.53 5.02
N THR A 197 -1.87 -23.45 4.04
CA THR A 197 -1.91 -23.17 2.60
C THR A 197 -3.29 -22.74 2.11
N ASP A 198 -4.35 -22.99 2.88
CA ASP A 198 -5.70 -22.61 2.49
C ASP A 198 -5.87 -21.09 2.60
N PRO A 199 -6.69 -20.47 1.73
CA PRO A 199 -7.01 -19.06 1.87
C PRO A 199 -7.71 -18.78 3.21
N GLY A 200 -7.38 -17.67 3.84
CA GLY A 200 -7.99 -17.24 5.10
C GLY A 200 -7.50 -15.87 5.49
N THR A 201 -8.29 -15.16 6.27
CA THR A 201 -7.94 -13.85 6.83
C THR A 201 -6.88 -14.02 7.92
N TYR A 202 -5.83 -13.20 7.92
CA TYR A 202 -4.74 -13.27 8.90
C TYR A 202 -4.14 -11.91 9.24
N LEU A 203 -3.34 -11.91 10.31
CA LEU A 203 -2.38 -10.87 10.63
C LEU A 203 -1.01 -11.27 10.08
N GLU A 204 -0.37 -10.38 9.33
CA GLU A 204 1.05 -10.46 8.99
C GLU A 204 1.85 -9.67 10.02
N LEU A 205 2.91 -10.26 10.55
CA LEU A 205 3.74 -9.67 11.59
C LEU A 205 5.17 -9.43 11.08
N GLY A 206 5.72 -8.27 11.41
CA GLY A 206 7.11 -7.93 11.11
C GLY A 206 7.41 -7.66 9.64
N GLY A 207 6.37 -7.49 8.81
CA GLY A 207 6.52 -7.43 7.35
C GLY A 207 7.04 -8.74 6.72
N ASP A 208 6.96 -9.86 7.44
CA ASP A 208 7.35 -11.19 6.94
C ASP A 208 6.11 -11.94 6.42
N PRO A 209 6.00 -12.19 5.08
CA PRO A 209 4.89 -12.92 4.50
C PRO A 209 4.74 -14.36 4.99
N ASN A 210 5.70 -14.90 5.74
CA ASN A 210 5.62 -16.24 6.33
C ASN A 210 5.19 -16.21 7.80
N ASN A 211 5.25 -15.05 8.47
CA ASN A 211 4.86 -14.88 9.86
C ASN A 211 3.38 -14.45 9.93
N ARG A 212 2.49 -15.44 9.79
CA ARG A 212 1.05 -15.24 9.72
C ARG A 212 0.35 -15.79 10.96
N VAL A 213 -0.60 -15.02 11.46
CA VAL A 213 -1.54 -15.45 12.51
C VAL A 213 -2.95 -15.41 11.95
N TYR A 214 -3.49 -16.59 11.62
CA TYR A 214 -4.82 -16.71 11.03
C TYR A 214 -5.93 -16.49 12.06
N PHE A 215 -7.03 -15.88 11.61
CA PHE A 215 -8.28 -15.88 12.36
C PHE A 215 -9.00 -17.19 12.12
N GLU A 216 -9.38 -17.86 13.20
CA GLU A 216 -9.98 -19.19 13.14
C GLU A 216 -11.39 -19.20 13.74
N PHE A 217 -12.28 -19.94 13.12
CA PHE A 217 -13.58 -20.28 13.65
C PHE A 217 -13.54 -21.70 14.24
N ASN A 218 -13.85 -21.80 15.53
CA ASN A 218 -14.01 -23.07 16.20
C ASN A 218 -15.47 -23.56 16.03
N SER A 219 -15.65 -24.58 15.20
CA SER A 219 -16.97 -25.14 14.89
C SER A 219 -17.62 -25.86 16.08
N LEU A 220 -16.84 -26.31 17.06
CA LEU A 220 -17.35 -26.99 18.27
C LEU A 220 -17.96 -25.99 19.25
N THR A 221 -17.28 -24.86 19.47
CA THR A 221 -17.74 -23.79 20.39
C THR A 221 -18.56 -22.71 19.70
N GLN A 222 -18.64 -22.74 18.36
CA GLN A 222 -19.27 -21.73 17.51
C GLN A 222 -18.75 -20.32 17.80
N SER A 223 -17.44 -20.20 17.97
CA SER A 223 -16.79 -18.95 18.33
C SER A 223 -15.53 -18.73 17.51
N PHE A 224 -15.21 -17.47 17.23
CA PHE A 224 -13.93 -17.09 16.66
C PHE A 224 -12.84 -17.12 17.74
N THR A 225 -11.63 -17.50 17.35
CA THR A 225 -10.44 -17.34 18.18
C THR A 225 -10.03 -15.86 18.19
N THR A 226 -9.42 -15.43 19.28
CA THR A 226 -8.90 -14.08 19.44
C THR A 226 -7.40 -14.18 19.68
N PRO A 227 -6.57 -14.04 18.64
CA PRO A 227 -5.12 -14.01 18.81
C PRO A 227 -4.70 -12.95 19.82
N GLY A 228 -3.77 -13.32 20.69
CA GLY A 228 -3.22 -12.46 21.74
C GLY A 228 -1.80 -12.01 21.43
N ASP A 229 -1.33 -11.04 22.22
CA ASP A 229 0.05 -10.54 22.22
C ASP A 229 0.57 -9.97 20.88
N ILE A 230 -0.33 -9.40 20.08
CA ILE A 230 0.03 -8.74 18.84
C ILE A 230 0.88 -7.48 19.13
N PRO A 231 1.94 -7.18 18.36
CA PRO A 231 2.77 -6.00 18.57
C PRO A 231 2.02 -4.66 18.36
N LEU A 232 2.71 -3.56 18.68
CA LEU A 232 2.12 -2.21 18.69
C LEU A 232 2.25 -1.46 17.36
N ASN A 233 2.78 -2.08 16.30
CA ASN A 233 3.06 -1.41 15.02
C ASN A 233 4.00 -0.21 15.18
N LEU A 234 5.18 -0.41 15.79
CA LEU A 234 6.19 0.65 15.93
C LEU A 234 6.84 0.91 14.56
N TYR A 235 6.99 2.18 14.20
CA TYR A 235 7.71 2.63 13.00
C TYR A 235 9.21 2.43 13.12
N SER A 236 9.75 2.59 14.33
CA SER A 236 11.18 2.39 14.60
C SER A 236 11.63 0.93 14.57
N ASP A 237 10.69 -0.01 14.66
CA ASP A 237 10.97 -1.44 14.72
C ASP A 237 10.09 -2.22 13.75
N SER A 238 10.66 -2.53 12.57
CA SER A 238 9.98 -3.26 11.51
C SER A 238 9.47 -4.63 11.95
N GLU A 239 10.11 -5.30 12.91
CA GLU A 239 9.66 -6.62 13.41
C GLU A 239 8.33 -6.54 14.18
N THR A 240 7.95 -5.33 14.61
CA THR A 240 6.69 -5.08 15.32
C THR A 240 5.58 -4.56 14.43
N GLN A 241 5.82 -4.38 13.13
CA GLN A 241 4.79 -3.92 12.20
C GLN A 241 3.71 -4.97 12.02
N VAL A 242 2.47 -4.52 11.85
CA VAL A 242 1.29 -5.39 11.74
C VAL A 242 0.47 -4.98 10.54
N ALA A 243 0.07 -5.94 9.71
CA ALA A 243 -0.91 -5.73 8.66
C ALA A 243 -2.01 -6.79 8.72
N VAL A 244 -3.25 -6.40 8.43
CA VAL A 244 -4.35 -7.36 8.26
C VAL A 244 -4.47 -7.70 6.78
N TYR A 245 -4.45 -8.98 6.45
CA TYR A 245 -4.79 -9.48 5.13
C TYR A 245 -6.19 -10.09 5.20
N LEU A 246 -7.13 -9.42 4.55
CA LEU A 246 -8.53 -9.79 4.46
C LEU A 246 -8.76 -10.59 3.17
N GLU A 247 -8.93 -11.90 3.33
CA GLU A 247 -9.35 -12.79 2.25
C GLU A 247 -10.88 -12.79 2.17
N ILE A 248 -11.41 -12.50 0.99
CA ILE A 248 -12.84 -12.38 0.72
C ILE A 248 -13.21 -13.46 -0.29
N ASN A 249 -14.32 -14.15 -0.05
CA ASN A 249 -14.77 -15.32 -0.82
C ASN A 249 -15.20 -15.02 -2.26
N GLN A 250 -15.03 -13.79 -2.73
CA GLN A 250 -15.42 -13.36 -4.06
C GLN A 250 -14.73 -12.06 -4.48
N PRO A 251 -14.75 -11.73 -5.79
CA PRO A 251 -14.23 -10.47 -6.29
C PRO A 251 -14.98 -9.26 -5.73
N VAL A 252 -14.26 -8.14 -5.56
CA VAL A 252 -14.81 -6.90 -5.01
C VAL A 252 -14.68 -5.74 -5.98
N ASN A 253 -15.53 -4.71 -5.84
CA ASN A 253 -15.46 -3.52 -6.66
C ASN A 253 -14.16 -2.74 -6.33
N PRO A 254 -13.26 -2.50 -7.31
CA PRO A 254 -11.98 -1.84 -7.07
C PRO A 254 -12.08 -0.30 -6.94
N ALA A 255 -13.29 0.28 -7.04
CA ALA A 255 -13.48 1.72 -6.88
C ALA A 255 -12.89 2.24 -5.56
N ALA A 256 -12.27 3.42 -5.60
CA ALA A 256 -11.57 4.01 -4.46
C ALA A 256 -12.48 4.18 -3.22
N ASP A 257 -13.76 4.50 -3.42
CA ASP A 257 -14.72 4.59 -2.31
C ASP A 257 -15.03 3.23 -1.68
N ASN A 258 -14.96 2.14 -2.46
CA ASN A 258 -15.18 0.78 -1.99
C ASN A 258 -13.96 0.24 -1.22
N ILE A 259 -12.77 0.42 -1.80
CA ILE A 259 -11.47 0.05 -1.21
C ILE A 259 -10.98 1.21 -0.34
N SER A 260 -11.66 1.43 0.78
CA SER A 260 -11.38 2.57 1.66
C SER A 260 -11.52 2.23 3.15
N SER A 261 -10.85 3.02 3.99
CA SER A 261 -10.98 2.99 5.46
C SER A 261 -12.34 3.51 5.97
N GLN A 262 -13.29 3.80 5.08
CA GLN A 262 -14.69 4.06 5.45
C GLN A 262 -15.56 2.81 5.36
N ARG A 263 -15.14 1.80 4.60
CA ARG A 263 -15.90 0.56 4.40
C ARG A 263 -15.23 -0.69 4.93
N LEU A 264 -13.90 -0.67 5.04
CA LEU A 264 -13.08 -1.69 5.66
C LEU A 264 -12.32 -1.04 6.82
N LEU A 265 -12.72 -1.35 8.05
CA LEU A 265 -12.24 -0.67 9.25
C LEU A 265 -11.34 -1.58 10.08
N LEU A 266 -10.35 -0.98 10.71
CA LEU A 266 -9.78 -1.49 11.94
C LEU A 266 -10.28 -0.62 13.09
N GLU A 267 -10.80 -1.24 14.14
CA GLU A 267 -11.28 -0.54 15.32
C GLU A 267 -10.62 -1.08 16.59
N SER A 268 -10.40 -0.21 17.56
CA SER A 268 -9.95 -0.55 18.90
C SER A 268 -11.05 -0.27 19.93
N PHE A 269 -11.17 -1.13 20.92
CA PHE A 269 -12.11 -0.99 22.01
C PHE A 269 -11.52 -0.09 23.09
N ASP A 270 -12.18 1.04 23.35
CA ASP A 270 -11.86 1.91 24.47
C ASP A 270 -12.62 1.43 25.71
N SER A 271 -11.91 0.74 26.61
CA SER A 271 -12.46 0.20 27.85
C SER A 271 -12.94 1.27 28.82
N THR A 272 -12.50 2.52 28.68
CA THR A 272 -12.92 3.65 29.53
C THR A 272 -14.30 4.14 29.13
N THR A 273 -14.56 4.22 27.82
CA THR A 273 -15.85 4.71 27.29
C THR A 273 -16.82 3.60 26.90
N GLY A 274 -16.35 2.36 26.79
CA GLY A 274 -17.13 1.21 26.33
C GLY A 274 -17.45 1.24 24.83
N ASN A 275 -16.73 2.06 24.06
CA ASN A 275 -17.00 2.29 22.64
C ASN A 275 -15.85 1.80 21.76
N TRP A 276 -16.19 1.45 20.52
CA TRP A 276 -15.20 1.20 19.48
C TRP A 276 -14.74 2.52 18.85
N ARG A 277 -13.43 2.66 18.66
CA ARG A 277 -12.80 3.81 18.00
C ARG A 277 -12.06 3.33 16.76
N ARG A 278 -12.15 4.09 15.67
CA ARG A 278 -11.42 3.76 14.45
C ARG A 278 -9.93 3.95 14.65
N VAL A 279 -9.18 2.97 14.18
CA VAL A 279 -7.74 3.09 13.94
C VAL A 279 -7.59 3.56 12.50
N SER A 280 -6.78 4.60 12.28
CA SER A 280 -6.49 5.06 10.92
C SER A 280 -5.78 3.94 10.16
N THR A 281 -6.21 3.64 8.94
CA THR A 281 -5.62 2.58 8.12
C THR A 281 -5.51 3.01 6.66
N VAL A 282 -4.48 2.51 5.99
CA VAL A 282 -4.43 2.44 4.52
C VAL A 282 -5.08 1.12 4.10
N VAL A 283 -5.94 1.17 3.09
CA VAL A 283 -6.64 0.00 2.55
C VAL A 283 -6.21 -0.17 1.10
N GLU A 284 -5.77 -1.37 0.74
CA GLU A 284 -5.25 -1.66 -0.59
C GLU A 284 -5.79 -2.99 -1.10
N LEU A 285 -6.34 -3.00 -2.32
CA LEU A 285 -6.75 -4.21 -3.00
C LEU A 285 -5.51 -4.83 -3.69
N LEU A 286 -5.00 -5.92 -3.14
CA LEU A 286 -3.78 -6.57 -3.64
C LEU A 286 -4.07 -7.51 -4.82
N ALA A 287 -5.18 -8.23 -4.73
CA ALA A 287 -5.59 -9.18 -5.75
C ALA A 287 -7.11 -9.26 -5.83
N ASN A 288 -7.63 -9.51 -7.03
CA ASN A 288 -9.05 -9.62 -7.31
C ASN A 288 -9.29 -10.77 -8.31
N CYS A 289 -10.41 -11.46 -8.19
CA CYS A 289 -10.69 -12.71 -8.93
C CYS A 289 -9.62 -13.79 -8.81
N THR A 290 -9.04 -13.95 -7.61
CA THR A 290 -8.25 -15.13 -7.28
C THR A 290 -9.16 -16.36 -7.19
N THR A 291 -8.57 -17.54 -6.99
CA THR A 291 -9.34 -18.75 -6.69
C THR A 291 -10.17 -18.63 -5.41
N SER A 292 -9.73 -17.79 -4.45
CA SER A 292 -10.47 -17.46 -3.23
C SER A 292 -11.46 -16.32 -3.40
N GLY A 293 -11.20 -15.38 -4.32
CA GLY A 293 -12.01 -14.18 -4.53
C GLY A 293 -11.15 -12.93 -4.59
N ALA A 294 -10.99 -12.23 -3.46
CA ALA A 294 -10.18 -11.01 -3.38
C ALA A 294 -9.35 -10.95 -2.09
N THR A 295 -8.19 -10.31 -2.18
CA THR A 295 -7.29 -10.06 -1.04
C THR A 295 -7.16 -8.55 -0.85
N VAL A 296 -7.57 -8.06 0.32
CA VAL A 296 -7.44 -6.66 0.71
C VAL A 296 -6.52 -6.54 1.91
N ARG A 297 -5.56 -5.62 1.86
CA ARG A 297 -4.66 -5.32 2.97
C ARG A 297 -5.14 -4.09 3.71
N LEU A 298 -5.23 -4.18 5.04
CA LEU A 298 -5.42 -3.04 5.93
C LEU A 298 -4.13 -2.83 6.72
N LEU A 299 -3.45 -1.71 6.46
CA LEU A 299 -2.23 -1.31 7.14
C LEU A 299 -2.55 -0.21 8.16
N PRO A 300 -2.40 -0.45 9.48
CA PRO A 300 -2.57 0.58 10.50
C PRO A 300 -1.60 1.75 10.29
N LEU A 301 -2.14 2.95 10.40
CA LEU A 301 -1.39 4.20 10.50
C LEU A 301 -1.27 4.56 11.98
N GLY A 302 -0.04 4.63 12.45
CA GLY A 302 0.29 4.93 13.82
C GLY A 302 0.46 3.69 14.68
N LEU A 303 0.73 3.96 15.95
CA LEU A 303 0.84 2.94 16.97
C LEU A 303 -0.54 2.37 17.30
N LEU A 304 -0.60 1.05 17.42
CA LEU A 304 -1.76 0.40 18.01
C LEU A 304 -1.78 0.65 19.53
N PRO A 305 -2.97 0.86 20.13
CA PRO A 305 -3.08 1.06 21.57
C PRO A 305 -2.62 -0.20 22.34
N GLN A 306 -2.01 -0.02 23.51
CA GLN A 306 -1.56 -1.16 24.34
C GLN A 306 -2.72 -1.86 25.04
N SER A 307 -2.61 -3.18 25.21
CA SER A 307 -3.60 -4.01 25.93
C SER A 307 -5.04 -3.79 25.44
N ALA A 308 -5.19 -3.46 24.16
CA ALA A 308 -6.48 -3.13 23.57
C ALA A 308 -7.03 -4.33 22.82
N LEU A 309 -8.35 -4.50 22.87
CA LEU A 309 -9.05 -5.37 21.94
C LEU A 309 -9.25 -4.62 20.63
N LEU A 310 -8.85 -5.22 19.52
CA LEU A 310 -9.07 -4.72 18.17
C LEU A 310 -10.00 -5.65 17.39
N ARG A 311 -10.62 -5.10 16.35
CA ARG A 311 -11.41 -5.87 15.40
C ARG A 311 -11.32 -5.32 13.98
N VAL A 312 -11.42 -6.23 13.02
CA VAL A 312 -11.68 -5.92 11.61
C VAL A 312 -13.20 -5.81 11.38
N VAL A 313 -13.62 -4.79 10.64
CA VAL A 313 -15.02 -4.58 10.27
C VAL A 313 -15.17 -4.42 8.77
N ILE A 314 -16.05 -5.22 8.17
CA ILE A 314 -16.58 -4.99 6.83
C ILE A 314 -17.94 -4.32 7.00
N THR A 315 -18.06 -3.07 6.59
CA THR A 315 -19.32 -2.34 6.73
C THR A 315 -20.40 -2.86 5.78
N SER A 316 -21.67 -2.60 6.08
CA SER A 316 -22.80 -2.89 5.19
C SER A 316 -22.76 -2.12 3.85
N SER A 317 -21.88 -1.12 3.71
CA SER A 317 -21.68 -0.40 2.45
C SER A 317 -20.61 -1.02 1.56
N PHE A 318 -19.83 -1.99 2.05
CA PHE A 318 -18.84 -2.68 1.23
C PHE A 318 -19.51 -3.57 0.18
N GLU A 319 -19.01 -3.47 -1.05
CA GLU A 319 -19.62 -4.06 -2.25
C GLU A 319 -18.72 -5.12 -2.87
N ASP A 320 -19.32 -6.21 -3.36
CA ASP A 320 -18.69 -7.11 -4.31
C ASP A 320 -18.46 -6.40 -5.67
N ILE A 321 -17.98 -7.14 -6.67
CA ILE A 321 -17.67 -6.58 -7.99
C ILE A 321 -18.90 -6.15 -8.81
N VAL A 322 -20.11 -6.59 -8.46
CA VAL A 322 -21.36 -6.24 -9.19
C VAL A 322 -22.28 -5.29 -8.41
N GLY A 323 -21.99 -5.01 -7.14
CA GLY A 323 -22.70 -4.09 -6.25
C GLY A 323 -23.53 -4.73 -5.13
N GLU A 324 -23.43 -6.04 -4.89
CA GLU A 324 -24.09 -6.71 -3.76
C GLU A 324 -23.43 -6.38 -2.42
N ARG A 325 -24.23 -6.30 -1.35
CA ARG A 325 -23.84 -5.72 -0.05
C ARG A 325 -24.38 -6.50 1.13
N ASN A 326 -23.62 -6.50 2.21
CA ASN A 326 -24.09 -7.02 3.49
C ASN A 326 -25.22 -6.15 4.06
N LEU A 327 -26.22 -6.76 4.70
CA LEU A 327 -27.32 -6.02 5.34
C LEU A 327 -26.87 -5.31 6.63
N LEU A 328 -25.86 -5.86 7.30
CA LEU A 328 -25.29 -5.38 8.55
C LEU A 328 -23.76 -5.44 8.46
N ASP A 329 -23.08 -4.70 9.33
CA ASP A 329 -21.62 -4.80 9.45
C ASP A 329 -21.18 -6.19 9.90
N VAL A 330 -20.16 -6.73 9.25
CA VAL A 330 -19.53 -8.01 9.58
C VAL A 330 -18.28 -7.70 10.43
N ASN A 331 -18.34 -8.00 11.74
CA ASN A 331 -17.35 -7.51 12.72
C ASN A 331 -16.94 -8.51 13.81
N GLN A 332 -17.31 -9.78 13.65
CA GLN A 332 -17.01 -10.83 14.64
C GLN A 332 -15.82 -11.71 14.25
N PHE A 333 -15.41 -11.68 13.00
CA PHE A 333 -14.49 -12.67 12.42
C PHE A 333 -13.01 -12.41 12.71
N GLY A 334 -12.60 -11.14 12.85
CA GLY A 334 -11.20 -10.74 12.94
C GLY A 334 -10.90 -9.94 14.19
N GLN A 335 -11.04 -10.54 15.37
CA GLN A 335 -10.71 -9.89 16.66
C GLN A 335 -9.34 -10.33 17.16
N PHE A 336 -8.55 -9.41 17.73
CA PHE A 336 -7.25 -9.71 18.32
C PHE A 336 -6.89 -8.70 19.43
N THR A 337 -5.92 -9.03 20.28
CA THR A 337 -5.46 -8.12 21.34
C THR A 337 -3.98 -7.77 21.20
N THR A 338 -3.64 -6.52 21.45
CA THR A 338 -2.25 -6.05 21.50
C THR A 338 -1.58 -6.33 22.83
N LYS A 339 -0.26 -6.53 22.81
CA LYS A 339 0.56 -6.70 24.02
C LYS A 339 0.76 -5.39 24.77
N ILE A 340 1.28 -5.49 26.00
CA ILE A 340 1.86 -4.37 26.74
C ILE A 340 3.37 -4.36 26.45
N VAL A 341 3.92 -3.19 26.15
CA VAL A 341 5.35 -2.96 25.98
C VAL A 341 5.81 -1.96 27.04
N SER A 342 6.88 -2.30 27.75
CA SER A 342 7.52 -1.42 28.71
C SER A 342 8.76 -0.80 28.07
N PHE A 343 8.76 0.51 27.95
CA PHE A 343 9.89 1.35 27.55
C PHE A 343 10.56 1.89 28.82
N PRO A 344 11.69 1.30 29.29
CA PRO A 344 12.28 1.64 30.59
C PRO A 344 12.77 3.09 30.70
N THR A 345 12.91 3.78 29.56
CA THR A 345 13.33 5.18 29.45
C THR A 345 12.19 6.18 29.65
N LEU A 346 10.93 5.73 29.64
CA LEU A 346 9.74 6.57 29.85
C LEU A 346 9.25 6.50 31.31
N THR A 347 8.46 7.50 31.73
CA THR A 347 7.81 7.52 33.05
C THR A 347 6.37 8.02 32.93
N PRO A 348 5.35 7.13 33.07
CA PRO A 348 5.47 5.69 33.33
C PRO A 348 6.09 4.93 32.15
N SER A 349 6.75 3.80 32.43
CA SER A 349 7.42 3.00 31.39
C SER A 349 6.44 2.35 30.40
N THR A 350 5.14 2.41 30.68
CA THR A 350 4.06 1.95 29.79
C THR A 350 3.52 3.06 28.90
N ASP A 351 4.07 4.27 28.94
CA ASP A 351 3.67 5.30 28.00
C ASP A 351 3.95 4.84 26.57
N LEU A 352 2.99 5.11 25.68
CA LEU A 352 3.16 4.88 24.25
C LEU A 352 4.07 5.97 23.69
N ALA A 353 5.27 5.56 23.28
CA ALA A 353 6.12 6.38 22.45
C ALA A 353 6.68 5.53 21.32
N ASP A 354 7.06 6.21 20.24
CA ASP A 354 7.81 5.65 19.13
C ASP A 354 8.71 6.74 18.58
N GLU A 355 9.72 6.32 17.84
CA GLU A 355 10.67 7.22 17.21
C GLU A 355 10.28 7.43 15.74
N VAL A 356 10.26 8.69 15.32
CA VAL A 356 10.29 9.04 13.91
C VAL A 356 11.75 9.09 13.49
N PHE A 357 12.20 8.06 12.78
CA PHE A 357 13.56 7.94 12.30
C PHE A 357 13.61 8.14 10.77
N GLU A 358 14.46 9.05 10.31
CA GLU A 358 14.78 9.24 8.90
C GLU A 358 16.29 9.04 8.73
N SER A 359 16.67 7.97 8.02
CA SER A 359 18.08 7.69 7.74
C SER A 359 18.66 8.55 6.61
N PHE A 360 17.78 9.21 5.85
CA PHE A 360 18.08 9.93 4.62
C PHE A 360 18.68 9.05 3.54
N ASP A 361 18.49 7.73 3.58
CA ASP A 361 18.96 6.81 2.52
C ASP A 361 18.16 6.99 1.23
N LEU A 362 16.87 7.30 1.36
CA LEU A 362 15.91 7.41 0.28
C LEU A 362 15.50 8.87 0.06
N GLY A 363 15.53 9.33 -1.20
CA GLY A 363 15.05 10.67 -1.58
C GLY A 363 13.56 10.69 -1.95
N ALA A 364 13.07 11.88 -2.30
CA ALA A 364 11.69 12.23 -2.67
C ALA A 364 10.90 11.24 -3.54
N ALA A 365 11.57 10.48 -4.40
CA ALA A 365 10.91 9.53 -5.29
C ALA A 365 10.43 8.26 -4.55
N SER A 366 10.91 8.02 -3.32
CA SER A 366 10.53 6.84 -2.54
C SER A 366 9.32 7.13 -1.65
N PRO A 367 8.29 6.28 -1.64
CA PRO A 367 7.15 6.40 -0.72
C PRO A 367 7.53 6.13 0.75
N GLN A 368 8.75 5.63 1.01
CA GLN A 368 9.30 5.45 2.36
C GLN A 368 10.14 6.65 2.83
N SER A 369 10.38 7.66 1.98
CA SER A 369 11.07 8.89 2.37
C SER A 369 10.12 9.80 3.12
N LEU A 370 10.59 10.44 4.20
CA LEU A 370 9.86 11.49 4.89
C LEU A 370 10.11 12.88 4.26
N GLN A 371 10.72 12.95 3.07
CA GLN A 371 10.93 14.22 2.37
C GLN A 371 9.59 14.83 1.96
N ASP A 372 9.26 15.99 2.53
CA ASP A 372 8.16 16.83 2.07
C ASP A 372 8.59 17.60 0.82
N THR A 373 8.00 17.22 -0.32
CA THR A 373 8.22 17.89 -1.63
C THR A 373 7.12 18.89 -1.98
N GLY A 374 6.10 19.03 -1.14
CA GLY A 374 4.98 19.94 -1.35
C GLY A 374 5.16 21.28 -0.65
N ALA A 375 6.03 21.35 0.36
CA ALA A 375 6.33 22.58 1.07
C ALA A 375 7.07 23.57 0.16
N ALA A 376 6.47 24.75 -0.05
CA ALA A 376 7.10 25.84 -0.78
C ALA A 376 8.00 26.65 0.17
N PHE A 377 9.31 26.55 -0.02
CA PHE A 377 10.30 27.39 0.67
C PHE A 377 10.86 28.45 -0.28
N ALA A 378 11.26 29.60 0.27
CA ALA A 378 11.94 30.64 -0.50
C ALA A 378 13.44 30.29 -0.70
N GLU A 379 13.97 29.45 0.17
CA GLU A 379 15.32 28.95 0.19
C GLU A 379 15.50 27.70 -0.68
N PRO A 380 16.71 27.41 -1.19
CA PRO A 380 16.98 26.17 -1.89
C PRO A 380 16.74 24.95 -0.99
N GLU A 381 15.95 23.99 -1.46
CA GLU A 381 15.70 22.73 -0.76
C GLU A 381 17.00 21.99 -0.43
N ALA A 382 17.07 21.38 0.75
CA ALA A 382 18.20 20.52 1.08
C ALA A 382 18.25 19.30 0.15
N LYS A 383 19.46 18.87 -0.22
CA LYS A 383 19.70 17.57 -0.84
C LYS A 383 19.41 16.47 0.18
N TRP A 384 18.34 15.74 -0.07
CA TRP A 384 17.84 14.62 0.72
C TRP A 384 18.13 13.30 0.01
N GLY A 385 18.73 12.32 0.69
CA GLY A 385 19.06 11.02 0.11
C GLY A 385 20.54 10.64 0.24
N ASN A 386 20.85 9.37 -0.05
CA ASN A 386 22.20 8.81 0.04
C ASN A 386 22.79 8.83 1.47
N GLY A 387 21.94 8.61 2.48
CA GLY A 387 22.31 8.51 3.89
C GLY A 387 22.65 9.85 4.53
N LYS A 388 22.25 10.97 3.91
CA LYS A 388 22.49 12.31 4.47
C LYS A 388 21.43 13.34 4.07
N LEU A 389 21.28 14.33 4.94
CA LEU A 389 20.69 15.62 4.62
C LEU A 389 21.83 16.63 4.43
N SER A 390 21.89 17.30 3.28
CA SER A 390 22.94 18.28 2.98
C SER A 390 22.39 19.52 2.27
N PRO A 391 23.00 20.71 2.44
CA PRO A 391 22.53 21.90 1.74
C PRO A 391 22.71 21.78 0.22
N ALA A 392 21.81 22.42 -0.55
CA ALA A 392 21.92 22.50 -2.01
C ALA A 392 22.74 23.70 -2.53
N PHE A 393 23.30 24.51 -1.63
CA PHE A 393 24.11 25.68 -1.95
C PHE A 393 25.45 25.64 -1.22
N ASP A 394 26.42 26.40 -1.73
CA ASP A 394 27.73 26.58 -1.09
C ASP A 394 27.64 27.70 -0.04
N PHE A 395 28.21 27.46 1.15
CA PHE A 395 28.34 28.50 2.16
C PHE A 395 29.43 29.52 1.77
N THR A 396 29.19 30.80 2.06
CA THR A 396 30.07 31.92 1.68
C THR A 396 31.30 32.12 2.58
N GLY A 397 31.60 31.15 3.45
CA GLY A 397 32.73 31.21 4.37
C GLY A 397 34.07 31.13 3.64
N ASN A 398 35.05 31.95 4.05
CA ASN A 398 36.38 31.98 3.45
C ASN A 398 37.49 31.41 4.33
N GLY A 399 37.17 30.93 5.54
CA GLY A 399 38.15 30.38 6.48
C GLY A 399 38.91 31.44 7.29
N GLY A 400 38.53 32.72 7.17
CA GLY A 400 39.13 33.84 7.89
C GLY A 400 40.45 34.29 7.28
N THR A 401 41.36 34.81 8.11
CA THR A 401 42.67 35.34 7.67
C THR A 401 43.47 34.28 6.90
N ASP A 402 43.71 34.56 5.61
CA ASP A 402 44.33 33.66 4.62
C ASP A 402 43.63 32.28 4.46
N GLY A 403 42.37 32.19 4.85
CA GLY A 403 41.59 30.94 4.85
C GLY A 403 42.05 29.89 5.86
N ALA A 404 42.83 30.30 6.87
CA ALA A 404 43.44 29.40 7.86
C ALA A 404 43.26 29.88 9.31
N PHE A 405 42.24 30.71 9.58
CA PHE A 405 41.96 31.17 10.93
C PHE A 405 41.19 30.09 11.69
N ASP A 406 41.80 29.52 12.72
CA ASP A 406 41.16 28.53 13.58
C ASP A 406 40.85 29.15 14.96
N LEU A 407 39.61 29.02 15.41
CA LEU A 407 39.16 29.52 16.71
C LEU A 407 39.16 28.39 17.75
N LEU A 408 39.98 28.55 18.80
CA LEU A 408 39.97 27.65 19.97
C LEU A 408 39.60 28.46 21.21
N LEU A 409 38.49 28.11 21.85
CA LEU A 409 38.08 28.67 23.13
C LEU A 409 38.27 27.61 24.21
N THR A 410 39.29 27.81 25.05
CA THR A 410 39.69 26.87 26.09
C THR A 410 39.97 27.62 27.40
N GLY A 411 39.69 26.97 28.54
CA GLY A 411 39.87 27.54 29.87
C GLY A 411 39.21 26.68 30.95
N PRO A 412 39.41 27.00 32.25
CA PRO A 412 38.70 26.33 33.33
C PRO A 412 37.17 26.49 33.22
N ASN A 413 36.41 25.59 33.86
CA ASN A 413 34.96 25.68 33.91
C ASN A 413 34.48 27.07 34.36
N GLY A 414 33.55 27.66 33.60
CA GLY A 414 33.05 29.02 33.81
C GLY A 414 33.83 30.11 33.09
N THR A 415 34.83 29.77 32.27
CA THR A 415 35.52 30.74 31.41
C THR A 415 34.57 31.33 30.39
N GLN A 416 34.55 32.65 30.25
CA GLN A 416 33.71 33.35 29.28
C GLN A 416 34.57 34.14 28.28
N PHE A 417 34.30 33.94 27.00
CA PHE A 417 34.82 34.75 25.90
C PHE A 417 33.69 35.60 25.34
N SER A 418 33.95 36.88 25.06
CA SER A 418 32.95 37.74 24.41
C SER A 418 33.14 37.71 22.90
N PHE A 419 32.04 37.71 22.16
CA PHE A 419 31.94 37.99 20.74
C PHE A 419 31.10 39.25 20.55
N ASN A 420 31.77 40.40 20.41
CA ASN A 420 31.17 41.68 20.07
C ASN A 420 30.91 41.78 18.56
N THR A 421 29.65 41.85 18.18
CA THR A 421 29.22 41.91 16.77
C THR A 421 29.41 43.30 16.15
N GLY A 422 29.70 44.34 16.94
CA GLY A 422 30.06 45.66 16.43
C GLY A 422 31.45 45.67 15.80
N SER A 423 32.47 45.45 16.63
CA SER A 423 33.86 45.30 16.21
C SER A 423 34.66 44.60 17.30
N GLN A 424 35.37 43.53 16.95
CA GLN A 424 36.30 42.83 17.84
C GLN A 424 37.40 42.15 17.05
N SER A 425 38.62 42.11 17.58
CA SER A 425 39.65 41.19 17.08
C SER A 425 39.63 39.90 17.89
N PHE A 426 39.51 38.77 17.20
CA PHE A 426 39.74 37.44 17.78
C PHE A 426 41.17 37.00 17.51
N GLN A 427 41.82 36.49 18.56
CA GLN A 427 43.06 35.76 18.43
C GLN A 427 42.74 34.30 18.16
N GLY A 428 43.33 33.76 17.09
CA GLY A 428 43.23 32.34 16.74
C GLY A 428 43.90 31.47 17.81
N GLY A 429 43.41 30.25 17.90
CA GLY A 429 43.88 29.26 18.87
C GLY A 429 45.31 28.80 18.62
N THR A 430 46.03 28.47 19.70
CA THR A 430 47.23 27.63 19.63
C THR A 430 46.89 26.29 20.28
N PHE A 431 46.85 25.22 19.48
CA PHE A 431 46.77 23.87 20.01
C PHE A 431 48.12 23.18 19.83
N ALA A 432 48.72 22.68 20.92
CA ALA A 432 50.04 22.03 20.89
C ALA A 432 49.98 20.54 20.50
N GLY A 433 48.78 20.01 20.22
CA GLY A 433 48.56 18.62 19.80
C GLY A 433 48.02 18.51 18.38
N SER A 434 47.90 17.28 17.89
CA SER A 434 46.99 16.97 16.79
C SER A 434 45.68 16.56 17.44
N ASP A 435 44.65 17.41 17.34
CA ASP A 435 43.30 16.92 17.53
C ASP A 435 43.03 15.96 16.35
N PRO A 436 42.79 14.66 16.57
CA PRO A 436 42.61 13.70 15.49
C PRO A 436 41.42 14.05 14.59
N GLU A 437 40.48 14.86 15.06
CA GLU A 437 39.33 15.32 14.29
C GLU A 437 39.60 16.63 13.56
N LEU A 438 40.31 17.59 14.17
CA LEU A 438 40.51 18.95 13.63
C LEU A 438 41.88 19.21 12.99
N GLY A 439 42.86 18.32 13.16
CA GLY A 439 44.24 18.55 12.74
C GLY A 439 44.97 19.60 13.57
N ALA A 440 46.12 20.09 13.08
CA ALA A 440 46.91 21.11 13.77
C ALA A 440 46.34 22.51 13.51
N PHE A 441 46.10 23.27 14.58
CA PHE A 441 45.64 24.66 14.50
C PHE A 441 46.75 25.58 13.98
N THR A 442 46.39 26.55 13.15
CA THR A 442 47.34 27.56 12.64
C THR A 442 47.56 28.64 13.70
N ALA A 443 48.67 28.53 14.42
CA ALA A 443 49.05 29.46 15.48
C ALA A 443 49.15 30.92 14.99
N GLY A 444 48.75 31.86 15.86
CA GLY A 444 49.11 33.28 15.74
C GLY A 444 48.30 34.10 14.73
N LYS A 445 47.32 33.51 14.02
CA LYS A 445 46.41 34.28 13.17
C LYS A 445 45.44 35.09 14.03
N GLN A 446 45.13 36.31 13.59
CA GLN A 446 44.07 37.13 14.17
C GLN A 446 43.04 37.43 13.09
N GLN A 447 41.79 37.60 13.50
CA GLN A 447 40.74 38.07 12.63
C GLN A 447 39.95 39.19 13.30
N SER A 448 39.81 40.31 12.59
CA SER A 448 38.82 41.32 12.93
C SER A 448 37.44 40.86 12.49
N VAL A 449 36.52 40.82 13.44
CA VAL A 449 35.09 40.69 13.21
C VAL A 449 34.48 42.08 13.17
N ILE A 450 33.86 42.40 12.04
CA ILE A 450 33.14 43.65 11.80
C ILE A 450 31.75 43.27 11.30
N GLY A 451 30.70 43.94 11.80
CA GLY A 451 29.34 43.65 11.37
C GLY A 451 28.84 42.25 11.76
N GLY A 452 29.43 41.65 12.80
CA GLY A 452 29.00 40.37 13.36
C GLY A 452 29.42 39.14 12.56
N ILE A 453 30.26 39.28 11.52
CA ILE A 453 30.69 38.15 10.70
C ILE A 453 32.05 37.61 11.16
N LEU A 454 32.05 36.38 11.67
CA LEU A 454 33.24 35.61 12.03
C LEU A 454 33.45 34.49 11.02
N ASN A 455 34.55 34.55 10.27
CA ASN A 455 34.95 33.48 9.36
C ASN A 455 35.98 32.58 10.05
N VAL A 456 35.83 31.27 9.95
CA VAL A 456 36.75 30.30 10.58
C VAL A 456 37.01 29.14 9.62
N ARG A 457 38.21 28.57 9.67
CA ARG A 457 38.49 27.28 9.05
C ARG A 457 38.04 26.16 10.00
N HIS A 458 38.58 26.14 11.22
CA HIS A 458 38.11 25.24 12.28
C HIS A 458 37.68 26.03 13.52
N MET A 459 36.69 25.52 14.25
CA MET A 459 36.24 26.11 15.51
C MET A 459 36.05 25.03 16.56
N ARG A 460 36.59 25.26 17.77
CA ARG A 460 36.38 24.42 18.95
C ARG A 460 36.05 25.28 20.17
N ILE A 461 35.00 24.90 20.89
CA ILE A 461 34.67 25.42 22.22
C ILE A 461 34.72 24.26 23.20
N ASP A 462 35.67 24.28 24.13
CA ASP A 462 35.84 23.21 25.12
C ASP A 462 34.71 23.20 26.16
N ALA A 463 34.48 22.03 26.75
CA ALA A 463 33.50 21.85 27.82
C ALA A 463 33.71 22.86 28.96
N GLY A 464 32.62 23.43 29.46
CA GLY A 464 32.63 24.42 30.54
C GLY A 464 33.07 25.84 30.14
N VAL A 465 33.38 26.09 28.86
CA VAL A 465 33.67 27.41 28.31
C VAL A 465 32.41 28.00 27.65
N THR A 466 32.19 29.30 27.79
CA THR A 466 31.07 30.03 27.15
C THR A 466 31.59 31.07 26.14
N LEU A 467 31.09 31.03 24.91
CA LEU A 467 31.17 32.12 23.94
C LEU A 467 29.91 32.97 24.04
N ARG A 468 30.03 34.17 24.60
CA ARG A 468 28.92 35.09 24.80
C ARG A 468 28.86 36.13 23.69
N ILE A 469 27.78 36.10 22.92
CA ILE A 469 27.54 36.99 21.79
C ILE A 469 26.87 38.26 22.30
N LEU A 470 27.41 39.42 21.94
CA LEU A 470 26.98 40.74 22.38
C LEU A 470 27.11 41.72 21.22
N GLY A 471 26.29 42.78 21.18
CA GLY A 471 26.47 43.88 20.24
C GLY A 471 25.29 44.05 19.27
N PRO A 472 25.35 45.09 18.42
CA PRO A 472 24.19 45.57 17.66
C PRO A 472 23.91 44.80 16.37
N ASN A 473 24.87 44.04 15.84
CA ASN A 473 24.72 43.31 14.57
C ASN A 473 24.38 41.82 14.80
N PRO A 474 23.68 41.14 13.87
CA PRO A 474 23.53 39.69 13.89
C PRO A 474 24.89 38.98 13.91
N ALA A 475 25.04 37.95 14.75
CA ALA A 475 26.23 37.13 14.75
C ALA A 475 26.14 36.04 13.69
N VAL A 476 27.08 36.03 12.76
CA VAL A 476 27.19 35.05 11.68
C VAL A 476 28.55 34.38 11.76
N ILE A 477 28.58 33.09 12.10
CA ILE A 477 29.82 32.29 12.12
C ILE A 477 29.86 31.42 10.87
N GLN A 478 30.86 31.64 10.01
CA GLN A 478 31.02 30.95 8.73
C GLN A 478 32.24 30.03 8.79
N ALA A 479 31.99 28.72 8.83
CA ALA A 479 33.05 27.71 8.90
C ALA A 479 33.30 27.04 7.54
N THR A 480 34.56 26.95 7.11
CA THR A 480 34.95 26.17 5.90
C THR A 480 35.40 24.75 6.20
N GLY A 481 35.65 24.45 7.48
CA GLY A 481 36.00 23.13 7.98
C GLY A 481 35.13 22.74 9.17
N LYS A 482 35.67 21.91 10.06
CA LYS A 482 34.92 21.35 11.20
C LYS A 482 34.67 22.34 12.34
N VAL A 483 33.50 22.19 12.98
CA VAL A 483 33.07 22.93 14.17
C VAL A 483 32.73 21.94 15.28
N ILE A 484 33.34 22.08 16.44
CA ILE A 484 33.09 21.26 17.64
C ILE A 484 32.69 22.19 18.79
N VAL A 485 31.53 21.95 19.39
CA VAL A 485 31.03 22.74 20.52
C VAL A 485 30.71 21.80 21.67
N GLU A 486 31.62 21.69 22.63
CA GLU A 486 31.45 20.95 23.89
C GLU A 486 31.04 21.89 25.04
N GLY A 487 31.28 23.20 24.87
CA GLY A 487 30.88 24.26 25.79
C GLY A 487 29.52 24.88 25.44
N THR A 488 29.39 26.19 25.64
CA THR A 488 28.13 26.94 25.42
C THR A 488 28.34 28.12 24.50
N ILE A 489 27.41 28.34 23.56
CA ILE A 489 27.27 29.60 22.83
C ILE A 489 26.05 30.32 23.42
N GLU A 490 26.28 31.46 24.06
CA GLU A 490 25.24 32.26 24.70
C GLU A 490 24.90 33.44 23.79
N ALA A 491 23.73 33.40 23.16
CA ALA A 491 23.18 34.47 22.33
C ALA A 491 21.97 35.16 22.98
N SER A 492 21.85 35.09 24.31
CA SER A 492 20.75 35.72 25.03
C SER A 492 20.89 37.24 25.01
N GLY A 493 19.94 37.92 24.38
CA GLY A 493 19.83 39.37 24.27
C GLY A 493 18.36 39.80 24.24
N PHE A 494 18.10 41.06 23.88
CA PHE A 494 16.74 41.51 23.57
C PHE A 494 16.34 41.01 22.19
N ASP A 495 15.03 40.88 21.94
CA ASP A 495 14.50 40.57 20.61
C ASP A 495 15.00 41.60 19.59
N SER A 496 15.34 41.15 18.38
CA SER A 496 15.59 42.04 17.25
C SER A 496 14.34 42.88 16.97
N GLN A 497 14.50 44.12 16.51
CA GLN A 497 13.37 44.86 15.94
C GLN A 497 12.87 44.14 14.67
N ASP A 498 11.57 44.28 14.37
CA ASP A 498 10.96 43.70 13.17
C ASP A 498 11.69 44.17 11.92
N VAL A 499 11.99 43.22 11.02
CA VAL A 499 12.70 43.50 9.76
C VAL A 499 11.77 44.28 8.83
N ALA A 500 12.09 45.54 8.53
CA ALA A 500 11.24 46.40 7.70
C ALA A 500 11.39 46.11 6.20
N THR A 501 12.42 45.35 5.81
CA THR A 501 12.72 45.01 4.42
C THR A 501 12.80 43.48 4.21
N LEU A 502 12.30 42.99 3.05
CA LEU A 502 12.34 41.55 2.72
C LEU A 502 13.79 41.08 2.54
N ASN A 503 14.14 39.92 3.11
CA ASN A 503 15.44 39.23 2.99
C ASN A 503 16.66 39.94 3.61
N THR A 504 16.46 40.78 4.63
CA THR A 504 17.54 41.53 5.30
C THR A 504 17.69 41.20 6.78
N GLY A 505 17.14 40.07 7.26
CA GLY A 505 17.25 39.66 8.67
C GLY A 505 18.68 39.43 9.18
N ASN A 506 19.67 39.49 8.29
CA ASN A 506 21.11 39.45 8.57
C ASN A 506 21.79 40.83 8.51
N LEU A 507 21.06 41.92 8.26
CA LEU A 507 21.56 43.29 8.20
C LEU A 507 21.12 44.07 9.46
N PHE A 508 21.94 45.02 9.86
CA PHE A 508 21.59 45.99 10.88
C PHE A 508 20.67 47.07 10.28
N GLU A 509 19.52 47.31 10.90
CA GLU A 509 18.63 48.42 10.57
C GLU A 509 18.76 49.53 11.64
N ASP A 510 19.13 50.74 11.22
CA ASP A 510 19.09 51.94 12.09
C ASP A 510 17.63 52.34 12.32
N GLY A 511 17.23 52.48 13.58
CA GLY A 511 15.90 52.95 13.99
C GLY A 511 15.73 54.46 13.99
#